data_AF-A0A7S3SIV3-F1
#
_entry.id   AF-A0A7S3SIV3-F1
#
_cell.length_a   1.000
_cell.length_b   1.000
_cell.length_c   1.000
_cell.angle_alpha   90.00
_cell.angle_beta   90.00
_cell.angle_gamma   90.00
#
_symmetry.space_group_name_H-M   'P 1'
#
loop_
_entity.id
_entity.type
_entity.pdbx_description
1 polymer ?
#
loop_
_entity_poly.entity_id
_entity_poly.type
_entity_poly.pdbx_seq_one_letter_code
_entity_poly.pdbx_strand_id
1 'polypeptide(L)'
;GNCQATTDYNCYQQVKQSYAGNLRNGWLKNGVYHPALQNVIVINEPELKLGSINQPILWSRAIISAIDGMLDAEREANVSGLLINFSVPFSFGVCNLCTQPTEPF
;
A
#
# COMPACT_ATOMS: atom_id res chain seq x y z
N GLY A 1 -2.11 8.46 10.57
CA GLY A 1 -3.44 8.20 11.15
C GLY A 1 -3.97 6.90 10.59
N ASN A 2 -5.19 6.51 10.94
CA ASN A 2 -5.87 5.39 10.28
C ASN A 2 -6.88 5.94 9.26
N CYS A 3 -6.62 5.75 7.96
CA CYS A 3 -7.49 6.18 6.86
C CYS A 3 -8.86 5.48 6.83
N GLN A 4 -9.01 4.32 7.47
CA GLN A 4 -10.28 3.63 7.63
C GLN A 4 -11.31 4.53 8.33
N ALA A 5 -10.94 5.08 9.50
CA ALA A 5 -11.85 5.85 10.34
C ALA A 5 -11.93 7.33 9.95
N THR A 6 -10.83 7.90 9.45
CA THR A 6 -10.74 9.35 9.22
C THR A 6 -11.21 9.78 7.84
N THR A 7 -11.13 8.89 6.85
CA THR A 7 -11.32 9.23 5.43
C THR A 7 -12.07 8.15 4.66
N ASP A 8 -12.85 7.32 5.35
CA ASP A 8 -13.70 6.28 4.75
C ASP A 8 -12.94 5.41 3.73
N TYR A 9 -11.85 4.80 4.19
CA TYR A 9 -10.97 3.96 3.38
C TYR A 9 -10.33 4.66 2.17
N ASN A 10 -10.28 6.00 2.15
CA ASN A 10 -9.45 6.73 1.21
C ASN A 10 -8.10 7.05 1.88
N CYS A 11 -7.06 6.32 1.52
CA CYS A 11 -5.73 6.43 2.12
C CYS A 11 -4.79 7.36 1.33
N TYR A 12 -5.25 7.95 0.23
CA TYR A 12 -4.46 8.79 -0.67
C TYR A 12 -3.64 9.86 0.05
N GLN A 13 -4.30 10.78 0.77
CA GLN A 13 -3.63 11.96 1.32
C GLN A 13 -2.61 11.60 2.39
N GLN A 14 -2.95 10.66 3.28
CA GLN A 14 -2.06 10.25 4.37
C GLN A 14 -0.83 9.53 3.84
N VAL A 15 -1.02 8.62 2.88
CA VAL A 15 0.08 7.86 2.29
C VAL A 15 0.97 8.75 1.42
N LYS A 16 0.37 9.61 0.59
CA LYS A 16 1.10 10.61 -0.22
C LYS A 16 2.01 11.47 0.64
N GLN A 17 1.48 12.05 1.74
CA GLN A 17 2.26 12.92 2.62
C GLN A 17 3.41 12.18 3.30
N SER A 18 3.15 10.96 3.81
CA SER A 18 4.17 10.13 4.45
C SER A 18 5.28 9.74 3.47
N TYR A 19 4.90 9.22 2.29
CA TYR A 19 5.84 8.80 1.26
C TYR A 19 6.64 9.98 0.70
N ALA A 20 6.01 11.12 0.42
CA ALA A 20 6.71 12.33 0.01
C ALA A 20 7.72 12.82 1.06
N GLY A 21 7.42 12.62 2.35
CA GLY A 21 8.38 12.83 3.43
C GLY A 21 9.62 11.97 3.27
N ASN A 22 9.47 10.68 2.97
CA ASN A 22 10.60 9.78 2.74
C ASN A 22 11.40 10.14 1.48
N LEU A 23 10.72 10.49 0.38
CA LEU A 23 11.37 10.94 -0.86
C LEU A 23 12.29 12.14 -0.61
N ARG A 24 11.82 13.11 0.19
CA ARG A 24 12.60 14.32 0.56
C ARG A 24 13.74 14.01 1.55
N ASN A 25 13.60 12.97 2.36
CA ASN A 25 14.51 12.66 3.45
C ASN A 25 15.40 11.43 3.17
N GLY A 26 16.02 11.41 1.98
CA GLY A 26 17.12 10.50 1.68
C GLY A 26 16.79 9.27 0.83
N TRP A 27 15.52 9.05 0.48
CA TRP A 27 15.18 7.99 -0.49
C TRP A 27 15.56 8.37 -1.92
N LEU A 28 15.53 9.66 -2.23
CA LEU A 28 16.00 10.18 -3.51
C LEU A 28 17.35 10.89 -3.37
N LYS A 29 18.20 10.70 -4.38
CA LYS A 29 19.41 11.50 -4.62
C LYS A 29 19.36 12.00 -6.06
N ASN A 30 19.30 13.32 -6.24
CA ASN A 30 19.17 13.96 -7.56
C ASN A 30 17.96 13.44 -8.38
N GLY A 31 16.82 13.20 -7.71
CA GLY A 31 15.60 12.71 -8.38
C GLY A 31 15.61 11.22 -8.76
N VAL A 32 16.61 10.45 -8.31
CA VAL A 32 16.69 9.00 -8.53
C VAL A 32 16.70 8.28 -7.18
N TYR A 33 16.06 7.11 -7.10
CA TYR A 33 16.09 6.29 -5.88
C TYR A 33 17.51 5.89 -5.47
N HIS A 34 17.72 5.83 -4.15
CA HIS A 34 18.92 5.24 -3.60
C HIS A 34 19.04 3.76 -4.03
N PRO A 35 20.19 3.26 -4.51
CA PRO A 35 20.32 1.90 -5.07
C PRO A 35 19.95 0.75 -4.10
N ALA A 36 19.97 1.02 -2.80
CA ALA A 36 19.55 0.06 -1.78
C ALA A 36 18.02 -0.12 -1.68
N LEU A 37 17.23 0.80 -2.27
CA LEU A 37 15.77 0.71 -2.30
C LEU A 37 15.35 -0.07 -3.54
N GLN A 38 14.77 -1.24 -3.33
CA GLN A 38 14.25 -2.09 -4.41
C GLN A 38 12.72 -2.21 -4.36
N ASN A 39 12.18 -2.31 -3.15
CA ASN A 39 10.75 -2.49 -2.92
C ASN A 39 10.30 -1.59 -1.76
N VAL A 40 9.08 -1.08 -1.85
CA VAL A 40 8.39 -0.42 -0.74
C VAL A 40 7.08 -1.13 -0.46
N ILE A 41 6.80 -1.31 0.83
CA ILE A 41 5.52 -1.82 1.30
C ILE A 41 4.56 -0.64 1.41
N VAL A 42 3.53 -0.62 0.57
CA VAL A 42 2.49 0.42 0.55
C VAL A 42 1.66 0.33 1.84
N ILE A 43 1.14 -0.87 2.12
CA ILE A 43 0.39 -1.20 3.32
C ILE A 43 0.80 -2.60 3.75
N ASN A 44 1.45 -2.71 4.92
CA ASN A 44 1.77 -4.00 5.52
C ASN A 44 0.54 -4.57 6.24
N GLU A 45 0.22 -5.83 6.00
CA GLU A 45 -0.87 -6.56 6.68
C GLU A 45 -2.21 -5.79 6.62
N PRO A 46 -2.70 -5.48 5.40
CA PRO A 46 -3.95 -4.74 5.23
C PRO A 46 -5.15 -5.45 5.87
N GLU A 47 -5.13 -6.77 6.03
CA GLU A 47 -6.13 -7.57 6.75
C GLU A 47 -6.21 -7.26 8.25
N LEU A 48 -5.13 -6.79 8.87
CA LEU A 48 -5.12 -6.36 10.27
C LEU A 48 -5.44 -4.87 10.41
N LYS A 49 -5.08 -4.06 9.42
CA LYS A 49 -5.15 -2.59 9.51
C LYS A 49 -6.42 -1.97 8.95
N LEU A 50 -7.08 -2.64 8.00
CA LEU A 50 -8.28 -2.15 7.33
C LEU A 50 -9.54 -2.87 7.81
N GLY A 51 -9.43 -3.71 8.83
CA GLY A 51 -10.53 -4.52 9.34
C GLY A 51 -10.93 -5.67 8.41
N SER A 52 -12.13 -6.20 8.62
CA SER A 52 -12.59 -7.43 7.96
C SER A 52 -12.71 -7.27 6.44
N ILE A 53 -12.24 -8.29 5.71
CA ILE A 53 -12.38 -8.41 4.24
C ILE A 53 -13.85 -8.48 3.74
N ASN A 54 -14.83 -8.53 4.66
CA ASN A 54 -16.26 -8.60 4.36
C ASN A 54 -16.79 -7.36 3.61
N GLN A 55 -15.97 -6.31 3.47
CA GLN A 55 -16.24 -5.14 2.65
C GLN A 55 -15.15 -4.98 1.57
N PRO A 56 -15.10 -5.89 0.57
CA PRO A 56 -13.97 -5.97 -0.37
C PRO A 56 -13.78 -4.70 -1.20
N ILE A 57 -14.86 -3.96 -1.49
CA ILE A 57 -14.81 -2.69 -2.22
C ILE A 57 -14.07 -1.62 -1.41
N LEU A 58 -14.45 -1.41 -0.15
CA LEU A 58 -13.82 -0.41 0.71
C LEU A 58 -12.36 -0.79 1.01
N TRP A 59 -12.13 -2.08 1.24
CA TRP A 59 -10.80 -2.63 1.44
C TRP A 59 -9.89 -2.40 0.22
N SER A 60 -10.39 -2.67 -0.99
CA SER A 60 -9.65 -2.42 -2.23
C SER A 60 -9.43 -0.92 -2.47
N ARG A 61 -10.42 -0.08 -2.14
CA ARG A 61 -10.31 1.38 -2.24
C ARG A 61 -9.16 1.92 -1.40
N ALA A 62 -8.97 1.41 -0.18
CA ALA A 62 -7.86 1.81 0.68
C ALA A 62 -6.50 1.53 0.06
N ILE A 63 -6.31 0.35 -0.54
CA ILE A 63 -5.04 -0.02 -1.16
C ILE A 63 -4.80 0.77 -2.44
N ILE A 64 -5.79 0.84 -3.33
CA ILE A 64 -5.65 1.55 -4.61
C ILE A 64 -5.38 3.03 -4.35
N SER A 65 -6.15 3.67 -3.46
CA SER A 65 -5.93 5.09 -3.14
C SER A 65 -4.58 5.35 -2.47
N ALA A 66 -4.06 4.41 -1.67
CA ALA A 66 -2.70 4.51 -1.12
C ALA A 66 -1.63 4.46 -2.23
N ILE A 67 -1.77 3.53 -3.19
CA ILE A 67 -0.88 3.42 -4.35
C ILE A 67 -0.94 4.71 -5.18
N ASP A 68 -2.14 5.23 -5.48
CA ASP A 68 -2.32 6.49 -6.20
C ASP A 68 -1.60 7.65 -5.48
N GLY A 69 -1.69 7.69 -4.14
CA GLY A 69 -1.00 8.69 -3.33
C GLY A 69 0.53 8.60 -3.44
N MET A 70 1.09 7.39 -3.49
CA MET A 70 2.53 7.20 -3.69
C MET A 70 2.96 7.60 -5.11
N LEU A 71 2.24 7.16 -6.14
CA LEU A 71 2.52 7.51 -7.54
C LEU A 71 2.49 9.02 -7.76
N ASP A 72 1.53 9.72 -7.16
CA ASP A 72 1.43 11.17 -7.29
C ASP A 72 2.54 11.90 -6.52
N ALA A 73 2.99 11.36 -5.38
CA ALA A 73 4.19 11.85 -4.70
C ALA A 73 5.48 11.65 -5.53
N GLU A 74 5.62 10.52 -6.23
CA GLU A 74 6.76 10.31 -7.16
C GLU A 74 6.73 11.33 -8.30
N ARG A 75 5.55 11.55 -8.87
CA ARG A 75 5.33 12.54 -9.92
C ARG A 75 5.69 13.95 -9.44
N GLU A 76 5.23 14.37 -8.28
CA GLU A 76 5.54 15.69 -7.70
C GLU A 76 7.03 15.85 -7.36
N ALA A 77 7.69 14.78 -6.95
CA ALA A 77 9.12 14.77 -6.68
C ALA A 77 9.99 14.67 -7.96
N ASN A 78 9.38 14.61 -9.14
CA ASN A 78 10.04 14.39 -10.44
C ASN A 78 11.00 13.19 -10.39
N VAL A 79 10.54 12.08 -9.82
CA VAL A 79 11.31 10.84 -9.77
C VAL A 79 11.62 10.37 -11.19
N SER A 80 12.85 9.95 -11.41
CA SER A 80 13.36 9.51 -12.71
C SER A 80 14.27 8.29 -12.56
N GLY A 81 14.63 7.66 -13.68
CA GLY A 81 15.49 6.50 -13.71
C GLY A 81 14.75 5.19 -13.38
N LEU A 82 15.44 4.26 -12.71
CA LEU A 82 14.85 2.98 -12.32
C LEU A 82 13.89 3.20 -11.14
N LEU A 83 12.62 2.88 -11.37
CA LEU A 83 11.59 2.90 -10.33
C LEU A 83 11.68 1.64 -9.45
N ILE A 84 11.15 1.76 -8.24
CA ILE A 84 11.06 0.66 -7.27
C ILE A 84 9.72 -0.05 -7.38
N ASN A 85 9.63 -1.30 -6.90
CA ASN A 85 8.35 -1.99 -6.88
C ASN A 85 7.55 -1.60 -5.64
N PHE A 86 6.24 -1.50 -5.83
CA PHE A 86 5.29 -1.40 -4.73
C PHE A 86 4.74 -2.78 -4.40
N SER A 87 4.64 -3.05 -3.11
CA SER A 87 4.14 -4.32 -2.58
C SER A 87 3.10 -4.08 -1.51
N VAL A 88 2.14 -5.01 -1.44
CA VAL A 88 1.13 -5.08 -0.38
C VAL A 88 1.19 -6.51 0.14
N PRO A 89 1.99 -6.79 1.19
CA PRO A 89 2.09 -8.13 1.75
C PRO A 89 0.87 -8.44 2.61
N PHE A 90 0.33 -9.63 2.40
CA PHE A 90 -0.81 -10.19 3.12
C PHE A 90 -0.33 -11.31 4.02
N SER A 91 -0.87 -11.39 5.24
CA SER A 91 -0.75 -12.59 6.04
C SER A 91 -1.75 -13.65 5.58
N PHE A 92 -1.32 -14.91 5.64
CA PHE A 92 -2.21 -16.04 5.47
C PHE A 92 -2.49 -16.65 6.84
N GLY A 93 -3.78 -16.83 7.13
CA GLY A 93 -4.25 -17.57 8.31
C GLY A 93 -5.12 -18.75 7.88
N VAL A 94 -5.41 -19.64 8.82
CA VAL A 94 -6.38 -20.71 8.58
C VAL A 94 -7.74 -20.07 8.36
N CYS A 95 -8.30 -20.25 7.16
CA CYS A 95 -9.66 -19.82 6.86
C CYS A 95 -10.63 -20.80 7.53
N ASN A 96 -11.12 -20.45 8.72
CA ASN A 96 -12.09 -21.28 9.46
C ASN A 96 -13.45 -21.42 8.74
N LEU A 97 -13.72 -20.59 7.73
CA LEU A 97 -14.91 -20.68 6.86
C LEU A 97 -14.68 -21.53 5.61
N CYS A 98 -13.42 -21.86 5.30
CA CYS A 98 -13.04 -22.65 4.13
C CYS A 98 -12.91 -24.15 4.46
N THR A 99 -13.51 -24.59 5.57
CA THR A 99 -13.53 -25.99 5.96
C THR A 99 -14.41 -26.79 4.99
N GLN A 100 -13.73 -27.58 4.15
CA GLN A 100 -14.15 -28.68 3.27
C GLN A 100 -14.29 -28.31 1.79
N PRO A 101 -13.43 -28.84 0.89
CA PRO A 101 -13.83 -29.01 -0.51
C PRO A 101 -14.95 -30.06 -0.54
N THR A 102 -16.16 -29.66 -0.96
CA THR A 102 -17.28 -30.59 -1.15
C THR A 102 -17.24 -31.34 -2.47
N GLU A 103 -16.18 -31.21 -3.27
CA GLU A 103 -16.09 -31.86 -4.58
C GLU A 103 -14.76 -32.61 -4.72
N PRO A 104 -14.78 -33.93 -4.99
CA PRO A 104 -13.59 -34.69 -5.35
C PRO A 104 -13.17 -34.34 -6.78
N PHE A 105 -11.86 -34.17 -7.00
CA PHE A 105 -11.25 -34.15 -8.32
C PHE A 105 -11.36 -35.50 -9.01
#